data_AF-A0A917EDI5-F1
#
_entry.id   AF-A0A917EDI5-F1
#
_cell.length_a   1.000
_cell.length_b   1.000
_cell.length_c   1.000
_cell.angle_alpha   90.00
_cell.angle_beta   90.00
_cell.angle_gamma   90.00
#
_symmetry.space_group_name_H-M   'P 1'
#
loop_
_entity.id
_entity.type
_entity.pdbx_description
1 polymer ?
#
loop_
_entity_poly.entity_id
_entity_poly.type
_entity_poly.pdbx_seq_one_letter_code
_entity_poly.pdbx_strand_id
1 'polypeptide(L)'
;MAFGQSFKLDNNQTSFWDYETQQPISIINDSLYYYGNDFQLKSIPNLNIDKSDLSYMIPVHIKGKTYLFDRAGGVVVEYANQSYKRHDKSFSHKNLFYSAYFTYNNEIYILGGYGLFTTKNILIRYDFEAREWFLVDTYGDVPEYITSELFTVIDNKLYFVNSGNRRSNSLQKSVYVLDLNTFKFKYLGKSSFDLESHMQIEQLHDGRLAIMDYPITQVLDFTNNSVYEVKLKTFFTNQTKLLKYDINTKTYTSRNRSTGTYTCTYQNFKASHFELKSEDSSLLYEPVSQMEDKYKVLLYPSILIAFLGLSLFGFKKYKNFNKINLNLKSMSLSCKGRKIEVLTEEEKQLFFYLAKQSGFIEYSELLNLFDSDASYETQKKKRQQLLTQIEDKLKLYIRADAKEIFIIKKSLSDKRNKVIKVNHQFFTTSI
;
A
#
# COMPACT_ATOMS: atom_id res chain seq x y z
N MET A 1 33.15 7.77 -40.42
CA MET A 1 31.91 6.98 -40.38
C MET A 1 31.78 6.30 -41.73
N ALA A 2 31.93 4.97 -41.80
CA ALA A 2 31.51 4.25 -43.00
C ALA A 2 29.98 4.35 -43.04
N PHE A 3 29.41 4.91 -44.11
CA PHE A 3 27.97 4.88 -44.31
C PHE A 3 27.58 3.41 -44.51
N GLY A 4 27.13 2.77 -43.42
CA GLY A 4 26.48 1.47 -43.51
C GLY A 4 25.32 1.59 -44.50
N GLN A 5 25.04 0.49 -45.21
CA GLN A 5 23.87 0.44 -46.07
C GLN A 5 22.61 0.78 -45.24
N SER A 6 21.59 1.36 -45.87
CA SER A 6 20.35 1.77 -45.20
C SER A 6 19.13 1.56 -46.10
N PHE A 7 17.93 1.53 -45.49
CA PHE A 7 16.65 1.39 -46.17
C PHE A 7 15.60 2.33 -45.56
N LYS A 8 14.41 2.45 -46.15
CA LYS A 8 13.33 3.30 -45.61
C LYS A 8 12.14 2.48 -45.14
N LEU A 9 11.56 2.87 -44.00
CA LEU A 9 10.27 2.39 -43.51
C LEU A 9 9.40 3.60 -43.15
N ASP A 10 8.24 3.76 -43.75
CA ASP A 10 7.39 4.95 -43.56
C ASP A 10 6.80 5.05 -42.15
N ASN A 11 6.61 3.89 -41.49
CA ASN A 11 6.12 3.80 -40.11
C ASN A 11 7.03 2.91 -39.27
N ASN A 12 6.79 2.85 -37.95
CA ASN A 12 7.54 1.97 -37.03
C ASN A 12 7.10 0.50 -37.13
N GLN A 13 7.25 -0.05 -38.33
CA GLN A 13 6.78 -1.37 -38.73
C GLN A 13 7.56 -2.50 -38.05
N THR A 14 7.11 -3.72 -38.26
CA THR A 14 7.64 -4.92 -37.62
C THR A 14 9.00 -5.27 -38.19
N SER A 15 9.97 -5.39 -37.29
CA SER A 15 11.31 -5.89 -37.59
C SER A 15 11.62 -6.99 -36.59
N PHE A 16 12.26 -8.07 -37.02
CA PHE A 16 12.63 -9.18 -36.14
C PHE A 16 13.91 -9.87 -36.63
N TRP A 17 14.46 -10.75 -35.79
CA TRP A 17 15.59 -11.59 -36.15
C TRP A 17 15.12 -12.95 -36.64
N ASP A 18 15.57 -13.34 -37.83
CA ASP A 18 15.38 -14.71 -38.32
C ASP A 18 16.38 -15.65 -37.66
N TYR A 19 15.86 -16.57 -36.83
CA TYR A 19 16.66 -17.56 -36.13
C TYR A 19 17.14 -18.70 -37.04
N GLU A 20 16.51 -18.94 -38.19
CA GLU A 20 16.94 -19.98 -39.12
C GLU A 20 18.18 -19.55 -39.90
N THR A 21 18.15 -18.34 -40.46
CA THR A 21 19.22 -17.82 -41.33
C THR A 21 20.19 -16.86 -40.62
N GLN A 22 19.89 -16.48 -39.37
CA GLN A 22 20.66 -15.50 -38.60
C GLN A 22 20.76 -14.14 -39.31
N GLN A 23 19.63 -13.67 -39.85
CA GLN A 23 19.52 -12.40 -40.57
C GLN A 23 18.38 -11.53 -40.02
N PRO A 24 18.51 -10.20 -40.06
CA PRO A 24 17.42 -9.31 -39.69
C PRO A 24 16.37 -9.24 -40.81
N ILE A 25 15.11 -9.04 -40.41
CA ILE A 25 13.96 -8.86 -41.29
C ILE A 25 13.23 -7.58 -40.91
N SER A 26 12.78 -6.82 -41.91
CA SER A 26 11.88 -5.67 -41.72
C SER A 26 10.73 -5.71 -42.72
N ILE A 27 9.50 -5.85 -42.20
CA ILE A 27 8.27 -5.91 -43.01
C ILE A 27 7.88 -4.49 -43.42
N ILE A 28 7.67 -4.28 -44.72
CA ILE A 28 7.30 -2.97 -45.30
C ILE A 28 5.78 -2.85 -45.38
N ASN A 29 5.10 -3.93 -45.74
CA ASN A 29 3.64 -4.04 -45.81
C ASN A 29 3.27 -5.53 -45.95
N ASP A 30 2.00 -5.82 -46.18
CA ASP A 30 1.49 -7.20 -46.33
C ASP A 30 2.01 -7.94 -47.56
N SER A 31 2.76 -7.28 -48.45
CA SER A 31 3.27 -7.85 -49.72
C SER A 31 4.79 -7.83 -49.84
N LEU A 32 5.51 -7.05 -49.02
CA LEU A 32 6.95 -6.82 -49.19
C LEU A 32 7.69 -6.76 -47.85
N TYR A 33 8.92 -7.27 -47.84
CA TYR A 33 9.85 -7.14 -46.72
C TYR A 33 11.30 -7.03 -47.19
N TYR A 34 12.14 -6.41 -46.36
CA TYR A 34 13.59 -6.44 -46.49
C TYR A 34 14.16 -7.62 -45.70
N TYR A 35 15.07 -8.36 -46.33
CA TYR A 35 15.77 -9.49 -45.76
C TYR A 35 17.28 -9.25 -45.74
N GLY A 36 17.93 -9.58 -44.63
CA GLY A 36 19.39 -9.54 -44.53
C GLY A 36 19.96 -8.15 -44.27
N ASN A 37 21.25 -8.13 -43.99
CA ASN A 37 22.03 -6.89 -43.83
C ASN A 37 22.22 -6.14 -45.15
N ASP A 38 22.01 -6.80 -46.28
CA ASP A 38 22.05 -6.25 -47.64
C ASP A 38 20.68 -5.77 -48.14
N PHE A 39 19.64 -5.85 -47.31
CA PHE A 39 18.28 -5.37 -47.57
C PHE A 39 17.68 -5.91 -48.88
N GLN A 40 17.81 -7.21 -49.12
CA GLN A 40 17.15 -7.85 -50.25
C GLN A 40 15.64 -7.67 -50.13
N LEU A 41 15.03 -7.03 -51.13
CA LEU A 41 13.58 -6.89 -51.20
C LEU A 41 12.96 -8.22 -51.63
N LYS A 42 12.06 -8.76 -50.80
CA LYS A 42 11.36 -10.02 -51.03
C LYS A 42 9.85 -9.84 -50.95
N SER A 43 9.12 -10.68 -51.67
CA SER A 43 7.67 -10.69 -51.68
C SER A 43 7.08 -11.60 -50.61
N ILE A 44 5.90 -11.22 -50.13
CA ILE A 44 5.08 -11.99 -49.20
C ILE A 44 3.88 -12.52 -50.01
N PRO A 45 3.57 -13.82 -49.96
CA PRO A 45 2.38 -14.35 -50.62
C PRO A 45 1.11 -13.77 -49.98
N ASN A 46 -0.01 -13.74 -50.71
CA ASN A 46 -1.27 -13.33 -50.09
C ASN A 46 -1.66 -14.33 -48.99
N LEU A 47 -1.62 -13.86 -47.75
CA LEU A 47 -1.86 -14.67 -46.56
C LEU A 47 -3.34 -14.77 -46.17
N ASN A 48 -4.21 -13.94 -46.79
CA ASN A 48 -5.60 -13.76 -46.38
C ASN A 48 -5.71 -13.50 -44.86
N ILE A 49 -5.14 -12.41 -44.34
CA ILE A 49 -5.06 -12.11 -42.89
C ILE A 49 -6.21 -11.22 -42.38
N ASP A 50 -7.37 -11.32 -43.03
CA ASP A 50 -8.58 -10.56 -42.76
C ASP A 50 -8.31 -9.04 -42.71
N LYS A 51 -8.55 -8.39 -41.56
CA LYS A 51 -8.27 -6.95 -41.31
C LYS A 51 -6.99 -6.73 -40.51
N SER A 52 -6.15 -7.77 -40.36
CA SER A 52 -4.85 -7.65 -39.72
C SER A 52 -3.85 -7.02 -40.68
N ASP A 53 -2.81 -6.41 -40.14
CA ASP A 53 -1.74 -5.78 -40.91
C ASP A 53 -0.42 -6.40 -40.42
N LEU A 54 0.20 -7.18 -41.29
CA LEU A 54 1.41 -7.95 -41.00
C LEU A 54 2.55 -7.01 -40.56
N SER A 55 2.58 -5.79 -41.08
CA SER A 55 3.60 -4.79 -40.73
C SER A 55 3.48 -4.30 -39.29
N TYR A 56 2.41 -4.61 -38.55
CA TYR A 56 2.26 -4.28 -37.12
C TYR A 56 2.10 -5.48 -36.18
N MET A 57 2.13 -6.72 -36.70
CA MET A 57 2.02 -7.93 -35.88
C MET A 57 3.26 -8.13 -34.98
N ILE A 58 3.10 -8.86 -33.87
CA ILE A 58 4.16 -9.09 -32.90
C ILE A 58 4.94 -10.36 -33.25
N PRO A 59 6.24 -10.28 -33.53
CA PRO A 59 7.08 -11.43 -33.77
C PRO A 59 7.48 -12.10 -32.45
N VAL A 60 7.38 -13.42 -32.39
CA VAL A 60 7.81 -14.27 -31.27
C VAL A 60 8.47 -15.54 -31.78
N HIS A 61 9.45 -16.05 -31.04
CA HIS A 61 10.12 -17.30 -31.35
C HIS A 61 9.66 -18.38 -30.37
N ILE A 62 8.95 -19.39 -30.87
CA ILE A 62 8.29 -20.43 -30.08
C ILE A 62 8.68 -21.80 -30.65
N LYS A 63 9.20 -22.69 -29.80
CA LYS A 63 9.57 -24.08 -30.18
C LYS A 63 10.42 -24.16 -31.47
N GLY A 64 11.38 -23.25 -31.65
CA GLY A 64 12.28 -23.24 -32.80
C GLY A 64 11.72 -22.59 -34.06
N LYS A 65 10.52 -21.99 -34.01
CA LYS A 65 9.87 -21.33 -35.14
C LYS A 65 9.50 -19.90 -34.82
N THR A 66 9.44 -19.05 -35.84
CA THR A 66 9.00 -17.67 -35.68
C THR A 66 7.53 -17.55 -36.04
N TYR A 67 6.76 -16.92 -35.16
CA TYR A 67 5.36 -16.59 -35.38
C TYR A 67 5.15 -15.09 -35.25
N LEU A 68 4.19 -14.56 -35.98
CA LEU A 68 3.71 -13.19 -35.87
C LEU A 68 2.23 -13.25 -35.49
N PHE A 69 1.80 -12.51 -34.48
CA PHE A 69 0.37 -12.47 -34.09
C PHE A 69 -0.18 -11.03 -34.01
N ASP A 70 -1.47 -10.86 -34.26
CA ASP A 70 -2.15 -9.57 -34.12
C ASP A 70 -2.21 -9.18 -32.63
N ARG A 71 -1.71 -7.98 -32.28
CA ARG A 71 -1.72 -7.43 -30.91
C ARG A 71 -3.12 -7.38 -30.31
N ALA A 72 -4.15 -7.24 -31.15
CA ALA A 72 -5.54 -7.21 -30.71
C ALA A 72 -6.22 -8.59 -30.70
N GLY A 73 -5.45 -9.66 -30.92
CA GLY A 73 -5.86 -11.07 -30.94
C GLY A 73 -6.35 -11.57 -32.30
N GLY A 74 -6.41 -12.90 -32.45
CA GLY A 74 -6.96 -13.58 -33.61
C GLY A 74 -5.90 -14.14 -34.53
N VAL A 75 -5.48 -13.37 -35.54
CA VAL A 75 -4.61 -13.87 -36.62
C VAL A 75 -3.20 -14.19 -36.11
N VAL A 76 -2.67 -15.33 -36.54
CA VAL A 76 -1.31 -15.81 -36.30
C VAL A 76 -0.71 -16.30 -37.62
N VAL A 77 0.46 -15.79 -37.96
CA VAL A 77 1.25 -16.11 -39.16
C VAL A 77 2.53 -16.82 -38.73
N GLU A 78 2.86 -17.92 -39.37
CA GLU A 78 4.16 -18.59 -39.24
C GLU A 78 5.13 -18.01 -40.28
N TYR A 79 6.37 -17.77 -39.84
CA TYR A 79 7.51 -17.49 -40.71
C TYR A 79 8.52 -18.65 -40.61
N ALA A 80 8.75 -19.32 -41.72
CA ALA A 80 9.71 -20.43 -41.83
C ALA A 80 10.23 -20.55 -43.27
N ASN A 81 11.49 -20.94 -43.42
CA ASN A 81 12.15 -21.10 -44.72
C ASN A 81 12.01 -19.87 -45.61
N GLN A 82 12.15 -18.67 -45.02
CA GLN A 82 12.01 -17.39 -45.72
C GLN A 82 10.64 -17.16 -46.41
N SER A 83 9.60 -17.80 -45.89
CA SER A 83 8.22 -17.66 -46.37
C SER A 83 7.26 -17.43 -45.21
N TYR A 84 6.14 -16.76 -45.50
CA TYR A 84 5.08 -16.50 -44.54
C TYR A 84 3.86 -17.35 -44.87
N LYS A 85 3.17 -17.86 -43.84
CA LYS A 85 1.96 -18.66 -43.99
C LYS A 85 0.97 -18.38 -42.85
N ARG A 86 -0.32 -18.21 -43.16
CA ARG A 86 -1.36 -18.16 -42.12
C ARG A 86 -1.39 -19.48 -41.34
N HIS A 87 -1.31 -19.40 -40.03
CA HIS A 87 -1.25 -20.55 -39.12
C HIS A 87 -2.59 -20.78 -38.41
N ASP A 88 -3.28 -19.71 -38.00
CA ASP A 88 -4.52 -19.78 -37.23
C ASP A 88 -5.76 -20.21 -38.05
N LYS A 89 -6.83 -20.58 -37.33
CA LYS A 89 -8.20 -20.74 -37.83
C LYS A 89 -9.16 -19.66 -37.31
N SER A 90 -8.62 -18.65 -36.63
CA SER A 90 -9.38 -17.59 -35.99
C SER A 90 -9.74 -16.50 -36.99
N PHE A 91 -10.60 -15.56 -36.62
CA PHE A 91 -10.74 -14.30 -37.35
C PHE A 91 -9.91 -13.21 -36.65
N SER A 92 -9.62 -12.10 -37.33
CA SER A 92 -9.01 -10.94 -36.65
C SER A 92 -9.94 -10.41 -35.55
N HIS A 93 -9.57 -10.58 -34.28
CA HIS A 93 -10.46 -10.25 -33.16
C HIS A 93 -10.73 -8.75 -33.05
N LYS A 94 -9.69 -7.92 -33.26
CA LYS A 94 -9.74 -6.45 -33.11
C LYS A 94 -10.42 -5.99 -31.80
N ASN A 95 -10.23 -6.76 -30.73
CA ASN A 95 -11.01 -6.57 -29.49
C ASN A 95 -10.15 -6.41 -28.22
N LEU A 96 -8.82 -6.52 -28.35
CA LEU A 96 -7.88 -6.50 -27.23
C LEU A 96 -6.73 -5.50 -27.48
N PHE A 97 -7.04 -4.30 -28.01
CA PHE A 97 -6.04 -3.23 -28.14
C PHE A 97 -5.54 -2.77 -26.77
N TYR A 98 -4.32 -2.26 -26.67
CA TYR A 98 -3.70 -1.85 -25.39
C TYR A 98 -3.59 -2.98 -24.34
N SER A 99 -3.52 -4.23 -24.80
CA SER A 99 -3.29 -5.40 -23.98
C SER A 99 -1.81 -5.59 -23.67
N ALA A 100 -1.51 -6.28 -22.57
CA ALA A 100 -0.19 -6.85 -22.35
C ALA A 100 -0.10 -8.18 -23.10
N TYR A 101 0.79 -8.27 -24.10
CA TYR A 101 1.01 -9.48 -24.87
C TYR A 101 2.41 -10.03 -24.57
N PHE A 102 2.51 -11.33 -24.30
CA PHE A 102 3.77 -11.91 -23.84
C PHE A 102 3.87 -13.39 -24.21
N THR A 103 5.07 -13.93 -24.02
CA THR A 103 5.31 -15.37 -24.16
C THR A 103 5.78 -15.95 -22.84
N TYR A 104 5.35 -17.18 -22.57
CA TYR A 104 5.76 -17.93 -21.39
C TYR A 104 5.66 -19.41 -21.71
N ASN A 105 6.67 -20.20 -21.31
CA ASN A 105 6.72 -21.66 -21.55
C ASN A 105 6.35 -22.08 -22.98
N ASN A 106 6.87 -21.38 -24.00
CA ASN A 106 6.58 -21.64 -25.42
C ASN A 106 5.09 -21.48 -25.81
N GLU A 107 4.38 -20.56 -25.16
CA GLU A 107 3.00 -20.22 -25.49
C GLU A 107 2.85 -18.70 -25.61
N ILE A 108 1.79 -18.26 -26.30
CA ILE A 108 1.49 -16.85 -26.53
C ILE A 108 0.27 -16.48 -25.70
N TYR A 109 0.37 -15.38 -24.97
CA TYR A 109 -0.68 -14.86 -24.11
C TYR A 109 -1.02 -13.41 -24.44
N ILE A 110 -2.29 -13.05 -24.30
CA ILE A 110 -2.77 -11.67 -24.37
C ILE A 110 -3.64 -11.40 -23.14
N LEU A 111 -3.27 -10.40 -22.36
CA LEU A 111 -3.94 -10.01 -21.12
C LEU A 111 -4.61 -8.64 -21.26
N GLY A 112 -5.90 -8.61 -20.97
CA GLY A 112 -6.72 -7.41 -20.93
C GLY A 112 -6.95 -6.79 -22.31
N GLY A 113 -7.02 -5.47 -22.34
CA GLY A 113 -7.20 -4.68 -23.56
C GLY A 113 -8.62 -4.15 -23.73
N TYR A 114 -8.80 -3.36 -24.78
CA TYR A 114 -10.02 -2.66 -25.12
C TYR A 114 -10.48 -3.00 -26.53
N GLY A 115 -11.79 -3.12 -26.67
CA GLY A 115 -12.45 -3.26 -27.96
C GLY A 115 -13.94 -3.50 -27.76
N LEU A 116 -14.73 -3.33 -28.83
CA LEU A 116 -16.19 -3.43 -28.76
C LEU A 116 -16.77 -2.67 -27.55
N PHE A 117 -16.31 -1.43 -27.36
CA PHE A 117 -16.77 -0.53 -26.30
C PHE A 117 -16.52 -0.98 -24.86
N THR A 118 -15.68 -2.00 -24.65
CA THR A 118 -15.43 -2.61 -23.33
C THR A 118 -13.95 -2.82 -23.07
N THR A 119 -13.48 -2.35 -21.91
CA THR A 119 -12.16 -2.72 -21.36
C THR A 119 -12.31 -4.06 -20.66
N LYS A 120 -11.40 -5.00 -20.92
CA LYS A 120 -11.45 -6.37 -20.41
C LYS A 120 -10.30 -6.60 -19.45
N ASN A 121 -10.46 -7.57 -18.57
CA ASN A 121 -9.43 -8.11 -17.68
C ASN A 121 -9.16 -9.60 -17.97
N ILE A 122 -9.59 -10.09 -19.13
CA ILE A 122 -9.43 -11.50 -19.52
C ILE A 122 -7.99 -11.82 -19.92
N LEU A 123 -7.56 -13.05 -19.65
CA LEU A 123 -6.35 -13.64 -20.19
C LEU A 123 -6.74 -14.65 -21.26
N ILE A 124 -6.13 -14.56 -22.44
CA ILE A 124 -6.27 -15.59 -23.48
C ILE A 124 -4.91 -16.15 -23.86
N ARG A 125 -4.90 -17.42 -24.25
CA ARG A 125 -3.72 -18.16 -24.72
C ARG A 125 -3.98 -18.71 -26.11
N TYR A 126 -2.98 -18.62 -26.99
CA TYR A 126 -3.04 -19.27 -28.28
C TYR A 126 -2.68 -20.76 -28.15
N ASP A 127 -3.58 -21.62 -28.61
CA ASP A 127 -3.34 -23.05 -28.68
C ASP A 127 -2.86 -23.43 -30.09
N PHE A 128 -1.62 -23.91 -30.19
CA PHE A 128 -1.00 -24.23 -31.48
C PHE A 128 -1.58 -25.47 -32.16
N GLU A 129 -2.17 -26.40 -31.41
CA GLU A 129 -2.76 -27.63 -31.96
C GLU A 129 -4.17 -27.35 -32.49
N ALA A 130 -5.01 -26.70 -31.68
CA ALA A 130 -6.34 -26.28 -32.08
C ALA A 130 -6.29 -25.13 -33.11
N ARG A 131 -5.22 -24.32 -33.08
CA ARG A 131 -5.00 -23.11 -33.89
C ARG A 131 -6.01 -22.00 -33.60
N GLU A 132 -6.40 -21.90 -32.34
CA GLU A 132 -7.41 -20.97 -31.81
C GLU A 132 -6.98 -20.40 -30.45
N TRP A 133 -7.72 -19.40 -29.98
CA TRP A 133 -7.47 -18.73 -28.69
C TRP A 133 -8.46 -19.19 -27.62
N PHE A 134 -7.96 -19.51 -26.44
CA PHE A 134 -8.76 -19.97 -25.31
C PHE A 134 -8.60 -19.05 -24.11
N LEU A 135 -9.69 -18.89 -23.34
CA LEU A 135 -9.65 -18.19 -22.05
C LEU A 135 -8.80 -18.98 -21.06
N VAL A 136 -8.05 -18.25 -20.24
CA VAL A 136 -7.32 -18.79 -19.10
C VAL A 136 -7.87 -18.15 -17.84
N ASP A 137 -8.26 -19.00 -16.88
CA ASP A 137 -8.77 -18.53 -15.60
C ASP A 137 -7.66 -17.83 -14.81
N THR A 138 -8.03 -16.74 -14.15
CA THR A 138 -7.13 -15.94 -13.32
C THR A 138 -7.74 -15.71 -11.95
N TYR A 139 -6.89 -15.56 -10.94
CA TYR A 139 -7.31 -15.50 -9.53
C TYR A 139 -6.53 -14.43 -8.75
N GLY A 140 -6.86 -14.25 -7.47
CA GLY A 140 -6.18 -13.30 -6.58
C GLY A 140 -6.72 -11.88 -6.73
N ASP A 141 -5.82 -10.89 -6.70
CA ASP A 141 -6.16 -9.47 -6.79
C ASP A 141 -6.43 -9.05 -8.24
N VAL A 142 -7.39 -9.72 -8.90
CA VAL A 142 -7.70 -9.48 -10.32
C VAL A 142 -8.21 -8.03 -10.50
N PRO A 143 -7.55 -7.18 -11.29
CA PRO A 143 -8.06 -5.84 -11.59
C PRO A 143 -9.39 -5.91 -12.33
N GLU A 144 -10.30 -4.96 -12.05
CA GLU A 144 -11.59 -4.88 -12.77
C GLU A 144 -11.39 -4.65 -14.28
N TYR A 145 -10.40 -3.83 -14.63
CA TYR A 145 -10.03 -3.51 -16.01
C TYR A 145 -8.51 -3.57 -16.17
N ILE A 146 -8.04 -4.10 -17.30
CA ILE A 146 -6.62 -4.17 -17.61
C ILE A 146 -6.34 -3.52 -18.96
N THR A 147 -5.53 -2.47 -18.96
CA THR A 147 -4.82 -1.98 -20.15
C THR A 147 -3.39 -1.68 -19.76
N SER A 148 -2.43 -2.00 -20.62
CA SER A 148 -1.02 -1.82 -20.29
C SER A 148 -0.16 -1.65 -21.54
N GLU A 149 0.73 -0.66 -21.49
CA GLU A 149 1.82 -0.46 -22.46
C GLU A 149 3.18 -0.77 -21.85
N LEU A 150 3.25 -0.92 -20.51
CA LEU A 150 4.46 -1.22 -19.75
C LEU A 150 4.30 -2.56 -19.07
N PHE A 151 4.87 -3.60 -19.67
CA PHE A 151 4.82 -4.95 -19.14
C PHE A 151 6.09 -5.72 -19.51
N THR A 152 6.45 -6.69 -18.69
CA THR A 152 7.60 -7.57 -18.92
C THR A 152 7.42 -8.90 -18.22
N VAL A 153 7.96 -9.96 -18.80
CA VAL A 153 8.07 -11.27 -18.16
C VAL A 153 9.49 -11.43 -17.62
N ILE A 154 9.59 -11.69 -16.31
CA ILE A 154 10.84 -12.01 -15.63
C ILE A 154 10.61 -13.33 -14.90
N ASP A 155 11.42 -14.34 -15.22
CA ASP A 155 11.26 -15.72 -14.77
C ASP A 155 9.82 -16.25 -15.02
N ASN A 156 9.06 -16.49 -13.97
CA ASN A 156 7.70 -17.00 -14.00
C ASN A 156 6.65 -15.94 -13.65
N LYS A 157 6.96 -14.65 -13.84
CA LYS A 157 6.11 -13.54 -13.44
C LYS A 157 5.97 -12.52 -14.57
N LEU A 158 4.72 -12.15 -14.85
CA LEU A 158 4.41 -10.97 -15.66
C LEU A 158 4.25 -9.77 -14.74
N TYR A 159 5.13 -8.79 -14.85
CA TYR A 159 4.99 -7.49 -14.21
C TYR A 159 4.39 -6.50 -15.20
N PHE A 160 3.47 -5.65 -14.76
CA PHE A 160 2.89 -4.63 -15.61
C PHE A 160 2.34 -3.42 -14.84
N VAL A 161 2.37 -2.26 -15.50
CA VAL A 161 1.66 -1.07 -15.08
C VAL A 161 0.28 -1.08 -15.70
N ASN A 162 -0.75 -1.19 -14.88
CA ASN A 162 -2.14 -1.16 -15.29
C ASN A 162 -2.65 0.30 -15.37
N SER A 163 -3.12 0.68 -16.55
CA SER A 163 -3.78 1.96 -16.82
C SER A 163 -5.30 1.92 -16.59
N GLY A 164 -5.86 0.75 -16.23
CA GLY A 164 -7.26 0.60 -15.88
C GLY A 164 -8.21 0.72 -17.07
N ASN A 165 -9.39 1.30 -16.85
CA ASN A 165 -10.43 1.43 -17.87
C ASN A 165 -10.07 2.51 -18.89
N ARG A 166 -9.97 2.13 -20.17
CA ARG A 166 -9.63 3.05 -21.27
C ARG A 166 -10.61 4.21 -21.44
N ARG A 167 -11.85 4.07 -20.96
CA ARG A 167 -12.88 5.13 -21.01
C ARG A 167 -12.82 6.12 -19.87
N SER A 168 -12.05 5.83 -18.83
CA SER A 168 -11.89 6.72 -17.67
C SER A 168 -10.54 7.40 -17.73
N ASN A 169 -10.54 8.73 -17.83
CA ASN A 169 -9.30 9.52 -17.85
C ASN A 169 -8.69 9.73 -16.45
N SER A 170 -9.33 9.25 -15.37
CA SER A 170 -8.98 9.63 -14.00
C SER A 170 -8.43 8.50 -13.12
N LEU A 171 -8.11 7.33 -13.68
CA LEU A 171 -7.63 6.22 -12.86
C LEU A 171 -6.12 6.34 -12.63
N GLN A 172 -5.73 6.41 -11.35
CA GLN A 172 -4.33 6.31 -10.94
C GLN A 172 -3.76 4.96 -11.38
N LYS A 173 -2.65 5.00 -12.13
CA LYS A 173 -1.95 3.80 -12.62
C LYS A 173 -1.48 2.94 -11.44
N SER A 174 -1.58 1.63 -11.61
CA SER A 174 -1.34 0.66 -10.55
C SER A 174 -0.41 -0.44 -11.04
N VAL A 175 0.52 -0.90 -10.21
CA VAL A 175 1.46 -1.95 -10.57
C VAL A 175 0.99 -3.29 -10.02
N TYR A 176 0.99 -4.29 -10.89
CA TYR A 176 0.58 -5.65 -10.58
C TYR A 176 1.67 -6.62 -11.02
N VAL A 177 1.66 -7.79 -10.38
CA VAL A 177 2.37 -8.98 -10.85
C VAL A 177 1.39 -10.13 -10.98
N LEU A 178 1.48 -10.87 -12.09
CA LEU A 178 0.79 -12.13 -12.33
C LEU A 178 1.81 -13.26 -12.24
N ASP A 179 1.62 -14.17 -11.30
CA ASP A 179 2.39 -15.42 -11.25
C ASP A 179 1.91 -16.34 -12.39
N LEU A 180 2.79 -16.68 -13.32
CA LEU A 180 2.46 -17.41 -14.55
C LEU A 180 2.37 -18.93 -14.35
N ASN A 181 2.77 -19.45 -13.18
CA ASN A 181 2.55 -20.86 -12.83
C ASN A 181 1.13 -21.08 -12.31
N THR A 182 0.59 -20.10 -11.59
CA THR A 182 -0.68 -20.22 -10.86
C THR A 182 -1.78 -19.30 -11.39
N PHE A 183 -1.45 -18.39 -12.31
CA PHE A 183 -2.30 -17.32 -12.82
C PHE A 183 -2.96 -16.48 -11.72
N LYS A 184 -2.21 -16.26 -10.62
CA LYS A 184 -2.64 -15.42 -9.50
C LYS A 184 -2.06 -14.01 -9.61
N PHE A 185 -2.95 -13.02 -9.65
CA PHE A 185 -2.59 -11.62 -9.52
C PHE A 185 -2.26 -11.26 -8.07
N LYS A 186 -1.28 -10.39 -7.92
CA LYS A 186 -0.96 -9.69 -6.69
C LYS A 186 -0.81 -8.21 -6.99
N TYR A 187 -1.52 -7.38 -6.23
CA TYR A 187 -1.34 -5.94 -6.28
C TYR A 187 -0.02 -5.54 -5.60
N LEU A 188 0.83 -4.78 -6.30
CA LEU A 188 2.13 -4.35 -5.76
C LEU A 188 2.10 -2.94 -5.19
N GLY A 189 1.35 -2.03 -5.80
CA GLY A 189 1.32 -0.64 -5.37
C GLY A 189 0.81 0.35 -6.42
N LYS A 190 0.85 1.63 -6.07
CA LYS A 190 0.51 2.73 -6.99
C LYS A 190 1.72 3.06 -7.85
N SER A 191 1.54 3.19 -9.17
CA SER A 191 2.65 3.55 -10.07
C SER A 191 3.17 4.93 -9.70
N SER A 192 4.47 5.03 -9.47
CA SER A 192 5.20 6.30 -9.34
C SER A 192 5.78 6.75 -10.69
N PHE A 193 5.77 5.85 -11.67
CA PHE A 193 6.21 6.10 -13.04
C PHE A 193 5.02 6.42 -13.96
N ASP A 194 5.19 7.44 -14.80
CA ASP A 194 4.29 7.74 -15.90
C ASP A 194 5.05 7.73 -17.23
N LEU A 195 4.48 7.06 -18.23
CA LEU A 195 5.09 6.93 -19.54
C LEU A 195 4.69 8.12 -20.41
N GLU A 196 5.67 8.86 -20.92
CA GLU A 196 5.41 9.86 -21.95
C GLU A 196 4.94 9.21 -23.26
N SER A 197 3.99 9.86 -23.93
CA SER A 197 3.45 9.35 -25.19
C SER A 197 4.52 9.22 -26.28
N HIS A 198 4.40 8.22 -27.16
CA HIS A 198 5.26 8.00 -28.32
C HIS A 198 6.69 7.51 -28.03
N MET A 199 6.99 7.09 -26.80
CA MET A 199 8.27 6.47 -26.47
C MET A 199 8.33 5.01 -26.91
N GLN A 200 9.48 4.58 -27.47
CA GLN A 200 9.73 3.18 -27.79
C GLN A 200 10.28 2.47 -26.55
N ILE A 201 9.64 1.37 -26.17
CA ILE A 201 10.04 0.55 -25.02
C ILE A 201 10.62 -0.76 -25.55
N GLU A 202 11.77 -1.14 -25.03
CA GLU A 202 12.44 -2.38 -25.39
C GLU A 202 12.72 -3.21 -24.14
N GLN A 203 12.48 -4.51 -24.24
CA GLN A 203 12.82 -5.46 -23.20
C GLN A 203 14.31 -5.84 -23.32
N LEU A 204 15.06 -5.67 -22.23
CA LEU A 204 16.43 -6.14 -22.11
C LEU A 204 16.46 -7.65 -21.85
N HIS A 205 17.61 -8.28 -22.08
CA HIS A 205 17.79 -9.73 -21.93
C HIS A 205 17.54 -10.25 -20.51
N ASP A 206 17.59 -9.39 -19.51
CA ASP A 206 17.32 -9.68 -18.10
C ASP A 206 15.87 -9.34 -17.69
N GLY A 207 15.05 -8.93 -18.66
CA GLY A 207 13.64 -8.59 -18.48
C GLY A 207 13.38 -7.17 -17.96
N ARG A 208 14.40 -6.36 -17.69
CA ARG A 208 14.20 -4.92 -17.45
C ARG A 208 13.68 -4.24 -18.72
N LEU A 209 12.95 -3.13 -18.56
CA LEU A 209 12.46 -2.35 -19.70
C LEU A 209 13.30 -1.09 -19.86
N ALA A 210 13.76 -0.82 -21.08
CA ALA A 210 14.47 0.40 -21.42
C ALA A 210 13.59 1.29 -22.31
N ILE A 211 13.45 2.56 -21.93
CA ILE A 211 12.69 3.56 -22.67
C ILE A 211 13.67 4.28 -23.60
N MET A 212 13.65 3.92 -24.87
CA MET A 212 14.64 4.36 -25.84
C MET A 212 14.59 5.88 -26.03
N ASP A 213 15.61 6.55 -25.54
CA ASP A 213 15.88 7.95 -25.78
C ASP A 213 17.37 8.24 -25.62
N TYR A 214 17.85 9.31 -26.26
CA TYR A 214 19.26 9.70 -26.26
C TYR A 214 19.43 11.17 -25.87
N PRO A 215 20.42 11.52 -25.02
CA PRO A 215 21.52 10.68 -24.52
C PRO A 215 21.22 9.88 -23.25
N ILE A 216 20.03 10.06 -22.66
CA ILE A 216 19.65 9.43 -21.39
C ILE A 216 18.42 8.56 -21.66
N THR A 217 18.48 7.30 -21.23
CA THR A 217 17.34 6.37 -21.23
C THR A 217 16.95 6.06 -19.80
N GLN A 218 15.66 5.82 -19.57
CA GLN A 218 15.18 5.29 -18.30
C GLN A 218 15.08 3.77 -18.39
N VAL A 219 15.62 3.08 -17.38
CA VAL A 219 15.52 1.62 -17.25
C VAL A 219 14.66 1.28 -16.04
N LEU A 220 13.56 0.57 -16.28
CA LEU A 220 12.60 0.14 -15.28
C LEU A 220 12.95 -1.28 -14.84
N ASP A 221 13.17 -1.44 -13.53
CA ASP A 221 13.44 -2.71 -12.87
C ASP A 221 12.30 -3.03 -11.89
N PHE A 222 11.37 -3.87 -12.34
CA PHE A 222 10.24 -4.31 -11.52
C PHE A 222 10.67 -5.19 -10.34
N THR A 223 11.78 -5.92 -10.45
CA THR A 223 12.25 -6.80 -9.37
C THR A 223 12.76 -6.01 -8.18
N ASN A 224 13.46 -4.90 -8.46
CA ASN A 224 14.03 -4.01 -7.45
C ASN A 224 13.15 -2.78 -7.16
N ASN A 225 11.93 -2.71 -7.74
CA ASN A 225 11.03 -1.55 -7.64
C ASN A 225 11.74 -0.21 -7.92
N SER A 226 12.56 -0.16 -8.95
CA SER A 226 13.47 0.96 -9.21
C SER A 226 13.40 1.43 -10.66
N VAL A 227 13.58 2.72 -10.87
CA VAL A 227 13.80 3.36 -12.17
C VAL A 227 15.17 4.04 -12.14
N TYR A 228 16.01 3.69 -13.12
CA TYR A 228 17.37 4.20 -13.28
C TYR A 228 17.46 5.11 -14.49
N GLU A 229 18.29 6.15 -14.41
CA GLU A 229 18.71 6.90 -15.58
C GLU A 229 20.06 6.37 -16.07
N VAL A 230 20.13 6.04 -17.35
CA VAL A 230 21.30 5.44 -17.97
C VAL A 230 21.77 6.34 -19.10
N LYS A 231 22.99 6.88 -18.95
CA LYS A 231 23.63 7.68 -19.99
C LYS A 231 24.22 6.76 -21.07
N LEU A 232 23.64 6.80 -22.28
CA LEU A 232 24.06 5.96 -23.38
C LEU A 232 25.35 6.49 -24.02
N LYS A 233 26.31 5.59 -24.27
CA LYS A 233 27.58 5.90 -24.96
C LYS A 233 27.45 5.92 -26.49
N THR A 234 26.35 5.36 -27.00
CA THR A 234 26.07 5.22 -28.42
C THR A 234 24.76 5.95 -28.70
N PHE A 235 24.65 6.56 -29.88
CA PHE A 235 23.42 7.23 -30.31
C PHE A 235 22.33 6.21 -30.58
N PHE A 236 21.17 6.42 -29.95
CA PHE A 236 19.94 5.69 -30.20
C PHE A 236 18.85 6.68 -30.57
N THR A 237 17.93 6.29 -31.44
CA THR A 237 16.71 7.07 -31.64
C THR A 237 15.60 6.55 -30.73
N ASN A 238 14.60 7.37 -30.47
CA ASN A 238 13.34 6.94 -29.84
C ASN A 238 12.50 5.98 -30.71
N GLN A 239 13.07 5.45 -31.80
CA GLN A 239 12.49 4.42 -32.67
C GLN A 239 13.42 3.22 -32.85
N THR A 240 14.38 3.07 -31.93
CA THR A 240 15.29 1.92 -31.87
C THR A 240 14.54 0.68 -31.42
N LYS A 241 14.63 -0.41 -32.19
CA LYS A 241 14.12 -1.73 -31.79
C LYS A 241 15.27 -2.70 -31.56
N LEU A 242 15.23 -3.47 -30.47
CA LEU A 242 16.13 -4.58 -30.23
C LEU A 242 15.58 -5.82 -30.95
N LEU A 243 16.41 -6.42 -31.81
CA LEU A 243 16.01 -7.56 -32.64
C LEU A 243 16.50 -8.89 -32.07
N LYS A 244 17.70 -8.89 -31.49
CA LYS A 244 18.35 -10.07 -30.92
C LYS A 244 19.30 -9.68 -29.81
N TYR A 245 19.43 -10.56 -28.82
CA TYR A 245 20.54 -10.59 -27.88
C TYR A 245 21.37 -11.86 -28.10
N ASP A 246 22.69 -11.69 -28.19
CA ASP A 246 23.65 -12.80 -28.23
C ASP A 246 24.32 -12.97 -26.86
N ILE A 247 24.07 -14.11 -26.22
CA ILE A 247 24.56 -14.43 -24.87
C ILE A 247 26.09 -14.59 -24.82
N ASN A 248 26.71 -15.07 -25.91
CA ASN A 248 28.13 -15.40 -25.94
C ASN A 248 28.96 -14.12 -26.04
N THR A 249 28.54 -13.20 -26.91
CA THR A 249 29.22 -11.91 -27.11
C THR A 249 28.70 -10.81 -26.19
N LYS A 250 27.55 -11.03 -25.52
CA LYS A 250 26.81 -10.03 -24.74
C LYS A 250 26.49 -8.79 -25.57
N THR A 251 26.05 -8.98 -26.81
CA THR A 251 25.71 -7.90 -27.73
C THR A 251 24.25 -7.93 -28.15
N TYR A 252 23.66 -6.76 -28.29
CA TYR A 252 22.39 -6.59 -28.97
C TYR A 252 22.60 -6.26 -30.44
N THR A 253 21.70 -6.76 -31.27
CA THR A 253 21.46 -6.25 -32.63
C THR A 253 20.20 -5.41 -32.60
N SER A 254 20.28 -4.16 -33.07
CA SER A 254 19.13 -3.26 -33.16
C SER A 254 18.85 -2.78 -34.57
N ARG A 255 17.60 -2.36 -34.79
CA ARG A 255 17.19 -1.51 -35.90
C ARG A 255 17.00 -0.09 -35.38
N ASN A 256 17.81 0.84 -35.87
CA ASN A 256 17.65 2.26 -35.58
C ASN A 256 16.90 2.92 -36.73
N ARG A 257 15.88 3.73 -36.44
CA ARG A 257 15.14 4.51 -37.44
C ARG A 257 15.26 6.00 -37.15
N SER A 258 15.70 6.77 -38.14
CA SER A 258 15.74 8.22 -38.06
C SER A 258 14.32 8.81 -38.13
N THR A 259 13.98 9.69 -37.19
CA THR A 259 12.66 10.32 -37.08
C THR A 259 12.33 11.25 -38.25
N GLY A 260 13.32 11.93 -38.83
CA GLY A 260 13.10 12.89 -39.93
C GLY A 260 13.22 12.29 -41.34
N THR A 261 14.16 11.37 -41.56
CA THR A 261 14.41 10.80 -42.90
C THR A 261 13.79 9.44 -43.13
N TYR A 262 13.29 8.81 -42.05
CA TYR A 262 12.76 7.44 -42.05
C TYR A 262 13.76 6.36 -42.46
N THR A 263 15.04 6.74 -42.49
CA THR A 263 16.16 5.86 -42.81
C THR A 263 16.39 4.89 -41.65
N CYS A 264 16.49 3.62 -41.98
CA CYS A 264 16.73 2.53 -41.07
C CYS A 264 18.13 1.94 -41.28
N THR A 265 18.82 1.65 -40.19
CA THR A 265 20.10 0.96 -40.17
C THR A 265 20.10 -0.14 -39.12
N TYR A 266 20.88 -1.19 -39.34
CA TYR A 266 21.17 -2.19 -38.33
C TYR A 266 22.49 -1.87 -37.62
N GLN A 267 22.53 -2.09 -36.32
CA GLN A 267 23.72 -1.85 -35.50
C GLN A 267 23.87 -2.91 -34.43
N ASN A 268 25.12 -3.26 -34.13
CA ASN A 268 25.47 -4.09 -32.98
C ASN A 268 26.12 -3.24 -31.89
N PHE A 269 25.78 -3.52 -30.63
CA PHE A 269 26.40 -2.86 -29.48
C PHE A 269 26.38 -3.76 -28.23
N LYS A 270 27.28 -3.50 -27.27
CA LYS A 270 27.40 -4.30 -26.04
C LYS A 270 26.24 -4.03 -25.08
N ALA A 271 25.73 -5.06 -24.40
CA ALA A 271 24.67 -4.92 -23.39
C ALA A 271 25.05 -3.99 -22.23
N SER A 272 26.34 -3.88 -21.93
CA SER A 272 26.88 -2.95 -20.92
C SER A 272 26.55 -1.47 -21.17
N HIS A 273 26.00 -1.10 -22.34
CA HIS A 273 25.45 0.23 -22.57
C HIS A 273 24.24 0.54 -21.69
N PHE A 274 23.48 -0.48 -21.28
CA PHE A 274 22.31 -0.36 -20.39
C PHE A 274 22.64 -0.63 -18.91
N GLU A 275 23.90 -0.93 -18.59
CA GLU A 275 24.36 -1.26 -17.23
C GLU A 275 24.98 -0.05 -16.49
N LEU A 276 25.12 1.10 -17.15
CA LEU A 276 25.68 2.30 -16.53
C LEU A 276 24.72 2.80 -15.45
N LYS A 277 25.10 2.63 -14.18
CA LYS A 277 24.32 3.10 -13.03
C LYS A 277 24.51 4.61 -12.85
N SER A 278 23.43 5.38 -12.84
CA SER A 278 23.36 6.60 -12.04
C SER A 278 23.36 6.21 -10.56
N GLU A 279 23.93 7.05 -9.69
CA GLU A 279 23.83 6.84 -8.23
C GLU A 279 22.39 7.06 -7.73
N ASP A 280 21.62 7.89 -8.43
CA ASP A 280 20.23 8.18 -8.11
C ASP A 280 19.27 7.22 -8.83
N SER A 281 18.41 6.54 -8.06
CA SER A 281 17.28 5.77 -8.55
C SER A 281 15.99 6.27 -7.91
N SER A 282 14.90 6.29 -8.67
CA SER A 282 13.55 6.59 -8.15
C SER A 282 12.73 5.32 -8.00
N LEU A 283 11.67 5.37 -7.19
CA LEU A 283 10.74 4.24 -7.03
C LEU A 283 9.90 4.06 -8.31
N LEU A 284 9.72 2.80 -8.72
CA LEU A 284 8.80 2.47 -9.81
C LEU A 284 7.33 2.52 -9.34
N TYR A 285 7.08 2.08 -8.10
CA TYR A 285 5.78 2.14 -7.45
C TYR A 285 5.87 2.33 -5.94
N GLU A 286 4.85 2.94 -5.35
CA GLU A 286 4.65 3.02 -3.90
C GLU A 286 4.06 1.70 -3.38
N PRO A 287 4.81 0.90 -2.60
CA PRO A 287 4.36 -0.42 -2.19
C PRO A 287 3.23 -0.35 -1.14
N VAL A 288 2.30 -1.33 -1.21
CA VAL A 288 1.14 -1.42 -0.30
C VAL A 288 1.53 -1.44 1.18
N SER A 289 2.65 -2.10 1.53
CA SER A 289 3.11 -2.24 2.92
C SER A 289 3.37 -0.90 3.60
N GLN A 290 3.87 0.11 2.87
CA GLN A 290 4.12 1.44 3.45
C GLN A 290 2.83 2.17 3.84
N MET A 291 1.70 1.85 3.21
CA MET A 291 0.40 2.42 3.60
C MET A 291 -0.19 1.72 4.83
N GLU A 292 -0.13 0.38 4.91
CA GLU A 292 -0.68 -0.35 6.06
C GLU A 292 0.15 -0.17 7.36
N ASP A 293 1.48 -0.16 7.25
CA ASP A 293 2.36 -0.09 8.42
C ASP A 293 2.23 1.26 9.15
N LYS A 294 1.98 2.35 8.40
CA LYS A 294 1.78 3.69 8.97
C LYS A 294 0.57 3.75 9.92
N TYR A 295 -0.52 3.06 9.58
CA TYR A 295 -1.73 3.03 10.43
C TYR A 295 -1.58 2.05 11.61
N LYS A 296 -0.92 0.91 11.41
CA LYS A 296 -0.66 -0.06 12.48
C LYS A 296 0.24 0.52 13.58
N VAL A 297 1.28 1.28 13.21
CA VAL A 297 2.21 1.92 14.15
C VAL A 297 1.53 2.98 15.04
N LEU A 298 0.47 3.64 14.57
CA LEU A 298 -0.30 4.61 15.36
C LEU A 298 -1.42 3.95 16.19
N LEU A 299 -1.98 2.83 15.71
CA LEU A 299 -3.14 2.18 16.32
C LEU A 299 -2.77 1.38 17.60
N TYR A 300 -1.65 0.66 17.62
CA TYR A 300 -1.22 -0.07 18.81
C TYR A 300 -0.92 0.82 20.05
N PRO A 301 -0.14 1.92 19.93
CA PRO A 301 0.12 2.78 21.09
C PRO A 301 -1.12 3.54 21.55
N SER A 302 -2.03 3.92 20.64
CA SER A 302 -3.28 4.59 21.01
C SER A 302 -4.22 3.66 21.81
N ILE A 303 -4.31 2.37 21.45
CA ILE A 303 -5.02 1.36 22.24
C ILE A 303 -4.37 1.20 23.62
N LEU A 304 -3.03 1.13 23.70
CA LEU A 304 -2.32 1.00 24.97
C LEU A 304 -2.59 2.19 25.91
N ILE A 305 -2.54 3.42 25.37
CA ILE A 305 -2.84 4.65 26.13
C ILE A 305 -4.29 4.66 26.61
N ALA A 306 -5.24 4.22 25.79
CA ALA A 306 -6.64 4.10 26.18
C ALA A 306 -6.84 3.09 27.32
N PHE A 307 -6.18 1.92 27.26
CA PHE A 307 -6.21 0.92 28.33
C PHE A 307 -5.57 1.43 29.63
N LEU A 308 -4.43 2.14 29.55
CA LEU A 308 -3.80 2.77 30.71
C LEU A 308 -4.71 3.83 31.33
N GLY A 309 -5.36 4.66 30.52
CA GLY A 309 -6.32 5.66 30.97
C GLY A 309 -7.53 5.03 31.68
N LEU A 310 -8.12 3.98 31.10
CA LEU A 310 -9.23 3.24 31.71
C LEU A 310 -8.82 2.53 33.00
N SER A 311 -7.61 1.95 33.06
CA SER A 311 -7.07 1.31 34.25
C SER A 311 -6.84 2.32 35.38
N LEU A 312 -6.24 3.47 35.09
CA LEU A 312 -6.04 4.56 36.06
C LEU A 312 -7.38 5.13 36.56
N PHE A 313 -8.34 5.33 35.65
CA PHE A 313 -9.69 5.76 36.00
C PHE A 313 -10.40 4.73 36.89
N GLY A 314 -10.33 3.46 36.53
CA GLY A 314 -10.87 2.34 37.29
C GLY A 314 -10.24 2.24 38.68
N PHE A 315 -8.91 2.36 38.79
CA PHE A 315 -8.19 2.34 40.05
C PHE A 315 -8.57 3.52 40.96
N LYS A 316 -8.68 4.74 40.39
CA LYS A 316 -9.14 5.93 41.13
C LYS A 316 -10.56 5.75 41.64
N LYS A 317 -11.46 5.21 40.81
CA LYS A 317 -12.85 4.92 41.18
C LYS A 317 -12.91 3.84 42.26
N TYR A 318 -12.14 2.77 42.14
CA TYR A 318 -12.03 1.68 43.12
C TYR A 318 -11.54 2.18 44.49
N LYS A 319 -10.44 2.96 44.53
CA LYS A 319 -9.88 3.52 45.78
C LYS A 319 -10.87 4.45 46.51
N ASN A 320 -11.74 5.12 45.76
CA ASN A 320 -12.73 6.05 46.33
C ASN A 320 -14.11 5.40 46.56
N PHE A 321 -14.38 4.19 46.02
CA PHE A 321 -15.70 3.56 46.08
C PHE A 321 -16.17 3.24 47.51
N ASN A 322 -15.23 2.98 48.42
CA ASN A 322 -15.51 2.66 49.82
C ASN A 322 -15.39 3.87 50.77
N LYS A 323 -15.16 5.08 50.25
CA LYS A 323 -15.10 6.30 51.05
C LYS A 323 -16.49 6.94 51.17
N ILE A 324 -16.76 7.58 52.29
CA ILE A 324 -17.97 8.38 52.48
C ILE A 324 -17.76 9.74 51.80
N ASN A 325 -18.64 10.10 50.87
CA ASN A 325 -18.64 11.41 50.25
C ASN A 325 -19.35 12.43 51.14
N LEU A 326 -18.63 13.51 51.46
CA LEU A 326 -19.08 14.65 52.24
C LEU A 326 -19.46 15.78 51.29
N ASN A 327 -20.69 16.24 51.34
CA ASN A 327 -21.09 17.48 50.70
C ASN A 327 -21.14 18.59 51.75
N LEU A 328 -20.15 19.49 51.74
CA LEU A 328 -19.98 20.50 52.80
C LEU A 328 -21.02 21.63 52.73
N LYS A 329 -21.62 21.88 51.55
CA LYS A 329 -22.66 22.90 51.36
C LYS A 329 -24.02 22.46 51.90
N SER A 330 -24.44 21.25 51.54
CA SER A 330 -25.73 20.69 51.94
C SER A 330 -25.69 19.91 53.26
N MET A 331 -24.53 19.82 53.91
CA MET A 331 -24.31 19.01 55.11
C MET A 331 -24.85 17.57 54.97
N SER A 332 -24.62 16.97 53.81
CA SER A 332 -25.10 15.63 53.49
C SER A 332 -23.97 14.62 53.32
N LEU A 333 -24.25 13.38 53.71
CA LEU A 333 -23.34 12.24 53.64
C LEU A 333 -23.86 11.25 52.61
N SER A 334 -22.97 10.67 51.81
CA SER A 334 -23.33 9.57 50.91
C SER A 334 -22.24 8.51 50.83
N CYS A 335 -22.62 7.24 50.70
CA CYS A 335 -21.68 6.14 50.49
C CYS A 335 -22.24 5.23 49.40
N LYS A 336 -21.38 4.82 48.45
CA LYS A 336 -21.77 3.97 47.30
C LYS A 336 -22.99 4.50 46.53
N GLY A 337 -23.11 5.83 46.41
CA GLY A 337 -24.20 6.51 45.69
C GLY A 337 -25.53 6.62 46.47
N ARG A 338 -25.59 6.20 47.73
CA ARG A 338 -26.79 6.32 48.59
C ARG A 338 -26.57 7.37 49.68
N LYS A 339 -27.59 8.18 49.98
CA LYS A 339 -27.57 9.13 51.09
C LYS A 339 -27.55 8.39 52.43
N ILE A 340 -26.83 8.93 53.40
CA ILE A 340 -26.74 8.44 54.79
C ILE A 340 -27.43 9.46 55.69
N GLU A 341 -28.54 9.08 56.32
CA GLU A 341 -29.34 9.93 57.22
C GLU A 341 -29.35 9.38 58.66
N VAL A 342 -28.16 9.06 59.19
CA VAL A 342 -28.01 8.44 60.53
C VAL A 342 -27.66 9.44 61.64
N LEU A 343 -27.12 10.60 61.27
CA LEU A 343 -26.75 11.65 62.22
C LEU A 343 -27.95 12.54 62.52
N THR A 344 -28.17 12.85 63.79
CA THR A 344 -29.07 13.89 64.29
C THR A 344 -28.55 15.28 63.91
N GLU A 345 -29.37 16.31 64.04
CA GLU A 345 -28.96 17.68 63.68
C GLU A 345 -27.78 18.20 64.53
N GLU A 346 -27.74 17.92 65.84
CA GLU A 346 -26.59 18.28 66.69
C GLU A 346 -25.30 17.55 66.26
N GLU A 347 -25.40 16.25 65.95
CA GLU A 347 -24.27 15.44 65.47
C GLU A 347 -23.78 15.93 64.09
N LYS A 348 -24.69 16.28 63.18
CA LYS A 348 -24.36 16.86 61.87
C LYS A 348 -23.63 18.18 62.03
N GLN A 349 -24.13 19.08 62.87
CA GLN A 349 -23.50 20.38 63.11
C GLN A 349 -22.06 20.21 63.61
N LEU A 350 -21.84 19.37 64.62
CA LEU A 350 -20.51 19.09 65.15
C LEU A 350 -19.59 18.46 64.09
N PHE A 351 -20.07 17.43 63.40
CA PHE A 351 -19.28 16.70 62.41
C PHE A 351 -18.89 17.57 61.22
N PHE A 352 -19.83 18.33 60.65
CA PHE A 352 -19.56 19.22 59.53
C PHE A 352 -18.76 20.46 59.93
N TYR A 353 -18.87 20.94 61.16
CA TYR A 353 -17.96 21.95 61.70
C TYR A 353 -16.51 21.43 61.66
N LEU A 354 -16.27 20.23 62.21
CA LEU A 354 -14.94 19.60 62.17
C LEU A 354 -14.46 19.28 60.75
N ALA A 355 -15.35 18.86 59.85
CA ALA A 355 -15.00 18.49 58.48
C ALA A 355 -14.64 19.69 57.57
N LYS A 356 -15.12 20.90 57.90
CA LYS A 356 -14.78 22.14 57.18
C LYS A 356 -13.37 22.65 57.49
N GLN A 357 -12.75 22.13 58.54
CA GLN A 357 -11.54 22.70 59.12
C GLN A 357 -10.31 22.02 58.51
N SER A 358 -9.37 22.82 58.00
CA SER A 358 -8.19 22.31 57.31
C SER A 358 -7.16 21.70 58.28
N GLY A 359 -7.19 22.12 59.55
CA GLY A 359 -6.24 21.76 60.60
C GLY A 359 -6.85 20.98 61.78
N PHE A 360 -6.04 20.82 62.83
CA PHE A 360 -6.49 20.31 64.13
C PHE A 360 -7.12 21.45 64.93
N ILE A 361 -8.21 21.17 65.64
CA ILE A 361 -8.94 22.14 66.48
C ILE A 361 -8.80 21.76 67.96
N GLU A 362 -8.69 22.74 68.85
CA GLU A 362 -8.68 22.48 70.29
C GLU A 362 -10.05 22.03 70.81
N TYR A 363 -10.04 21.08 71.76
CA TYR A 363 -11.27 20.58 72.38
C TYR A 363 -12.11 21.67 73.06
N SER A 364 -11.46 22.73 73.56
CA SER A 364 -12.08 23.90 74.18
C SER A 364 -13.01 24.64 73.21
N GLU A 365 -12.62 24.78 71.95
CA GLU A 365 -13.43 25.46 70.92
C GLU A 365 -14.74 24.72 70.62
N LEU A 366 -14.76 23.40 70.81
CA LEU A 366 -15.95 22.58 70.60
C LEU A 366 -16.99 22.70 71.72
N LEU A 367 -16.64 23.29 72.87
CA LEU A 367 -17.58 23.48 73.98
C LEU A 367 -18.59 24.59 73.68
N ASN A 368 -18.18 25.58 72.88
CA ASN A 368 -18.99 26.74 72.50
C ASN A 368 -20.01 26.43 71.39
N LEU A 369 -20.04 25.21 70.87
CA LEU A 369 -20.96 24.79 69.81
C LEU A 369 -22.33 24.36 70.35
N PHE A 370 -22.49 24.24 71.67
CA PHE A 370 -23.71 23.76 72.34
C PHE A 370 -24.12 24.73 73.46
N ASP A 371 -25.36 24.63 73.94
CA ASP A 371 -25.98 25.56 74.91
C ASP A 371 -25.02 26.12 75.98
N SER A 372 -24.92 27.45 75.99
CA SER A 372 -23.99 28.25 76.81
C SER A 372 -24.27 28.20 78.31
N ASP A 373 -25.46 27.75 78.70
CA ASP A 373 -25.97 27.87 80.07
C ASP A 373 -25.68 26.63 80.94
N ALA A 374 -25.03 25.62 80.37
CA ALA A 374 -24.65 24.38 81.06
C ALA A 374 -23.26 24.48 81.70
N SER A 375 -23.08 23.83 82.85
CA SER A 375 -21.76 23.69 83.50
C SER A 375 -20.72 23.06 82.57
N TYR A 376 -19.46 23.48 82.69
CA TYR A 376 -18.31 22.98 81.92
C TYR A 376 -18.21 21.44 81.89
N GLU A 377 -18.45 20.78 83.03
CA GLU A 377 -18.41 19.32 83.12
C GLU A 377 -19.55 18.65 82.32
N THR A 378 -20.73 19.29 82.26
CA THR A 378 -21.86 18.83 81.46
C THR A 378 -21.56 18.96 79.96
N GLN A 379 -21.03 20.09 79.52
CA GLN A 379 -20.65 20.31 78.12
C GLN A 379 -19.53 19.35 77.68
N LYS A 380 -18.54 19.10 78.54
CA LYS A 380 -17.46 18.15 78.30
C LYS A 380 -17.98 16.73 78.09
N LYS A 381 -18.93 16.28 78.92
CA LYS A 381 -19.59 14.97 78.79
C LYS A 381 -20.44 14.91 77.51
N LYS A 382 -21.25 15.94 77.22
CA LYS A 382 -22.09 16.01 76.01
C LYS A 382 -21.25 15.93 74.73
N ARG A 383 -20.15 16.70 74.62
CA ARG A 383 -19.21 16.63 73.49
C ARG A 383 -18.62 15.22 73.32
N GLN A 384 -18.17 14.60 74.41
CA GLN A 384 -17.60 13.25 74.36
C GLN A 384 -18.64 12.23 73.87
N GLN A 385 -19.88 12.34 74.36
CA GLN A 385 -20.98 11.50 73.93
C GLN A 385 -21.28 11.67 72.43
N LEU A 386 -21.39 12.91 71.95
CA LEU A 386 -21.66 13.19 70.53
C LEU A 386 -20.55 12.67 69.62
N LEU A 387 -19.28 12.88 69.97
CA LEU A 387 -18.15 12.33 69.19
C LEU A 387 -18.19 10.80 69.12
N THR A 388 -18.50 10.15 70.25
CA THR A 388 -18.61 8.68 70.31
C THR A 388 -19.79 8.19 69.46
N GLN A 389 -20.95 8.83 69.54
CA GLN A 389 -22.14 8.47 68.75
C GLN A 389 -21.92 8.66 67.24
N ILE A 390 -21.28 9.76 66.83
CA ILE A 390 -20.91 9.99 65.43
C ILE A 390 -19.98 8.87 64.95
N GLU A 391 -18.99 8.53 65.78
CA GLU A 391 -18.02 7.50 65.45
C GLU A 391 -18.67 6.12 65.29
N ASP A 392 -19.52 5.71 66.23
CA ASP A 392 -20.24 4.44 66.18
C ASP A 392 -21.16 4.33 64.96
N LYS A 393 -21.90 5.41 64.65
CA LYS A 393 -22.82 5.44 63.50
C LYS A 393 -22.10 5.39 62.16
N LEU A 394 -21.00 6.14 62.01
CA LEU A 394 -20.29 6.23 60.74
C LEU A 394 -19.33 5.04 60.51
N LYS A 395 -18.83 4.39 61.57
CA LYS A 395 -18.00 3.17 61.47
C LYS A 395 -18.72 2.04 60.72
N LEU A 396 -20.04 1.93 60.85
CA LEU A 396 -20.85 0.93 60.13
C LEU A 396 -20.76 1.05 58.60
N TYR A 397 -20.40 2.23 58.09
CA TYR A 397 -20.28 2.50 56.65
C TYR A 397 -18.83 2.39 56.14
N ILE A 398 -17.86 2.27 57.05
CA ILE A 398 -16.43 2.17 56.75
C ILE A 398 -16.01 0.73 57.08
N ARG A 399 -15.72 -0.08 56.05
CA ARG A 399 -15.18 -1.45 56.26
C ARG A 399 -13.71 -1.38 56.72
N ALA A 400 -13.49 -1.11 58.01
CA ALA A 400 -12.18 -1.24 58.64
C ALA A 400 -12.33 -1.38 60.16
N ASP A 401 -11.96 -2.55 60.67
CA ASP A 401 -12.18 -2.96 62.07
C ASP A 401 -11.23 -2.27 63.08
N ALA A 402 -10.47 -1.25 62.67
CA ALA A 402 -9.44 -0.65 63.51
C ALA A 402 -9.14 0.84 63.20
N LYS A 403 -10.07 1.60 62.62
CA LYS A 403 -9.78 2.98 62.20
C LYS A 403 -10.71 4.02 62.82
N GLU A 404 -10.11 5.01 63.47
CA GLU A 404 -10.80 6.12 64.14
C GLU A 404 -11.24 7.18 63.10
N ILE A 405 -12.52 7.58 63.16
CA ILE A 405 -13.09 8.64 62.30
C ILE A 405 -12.49 10.00 62.63
N PHE A 406 -12.06 10.18 63.89
CA PHE A 406 -11.39 11.36 64.38
C PHE A 406 -9.94 11.03 64.73
N ILE A 407 -9.02 11.93 64.41
CA ILE A 407 -7.62 11.85 64.85
C ILE A 407 -7.48 12.76 66.07
N ILE A 408 -7.15 12.18 67.23
CA ILE A 408 -7.00 12.91 68.49
C ILE A 408 -5.55 12.84 68.95
N LYS A 409 -4.96 14.00 69.27
CA LYS A 409 -3.59 14.06 69.83
C LYS A 409 -3.46 15.19 70.86
N LYS A 410 -2.38 15.17 71.66
CA LYS A 410 -2.06 16.28 72.57
C LYS A 410 -1.68 17.53 71.77
N SER A 411 -2.11 18.71 72.22
CA SER A 411 -1.71 19.98 71.61
C SER A 411 -0.20 20.17 71.75
N LEU A 412 0.44 20.68 70.69
CA LEU A 412 1.87 20.99 70.71
C LEU A 412 2.15 22.26 71.53
N SER A 413 1.19 23.19 71.56
CA SER A 413 1.30 24.47 72.28
C SER A 413 1.06 24.32 73.78
N ASP A 414 0.11 23.47 74.19
CA ASP A 414 -0.11 23.09 75.59
C ASP A 414 -0.40 21.59 75.72
N LYS A 415 0.55 20.83 76.27
CA LYS A 415 0.42 19.35 76.39
C LYS A 415 -0.73 18.91 77.32
N ARG A 416 -1.34 19.84 78.07
CA ARG A 416 -2.55 19.59 78.87
C ARG A 416 -3.82 19.55 78.02
N ASN A 417 -3.81 20.18 76.84
CA ASN A 417 -4.95 20.23 75.93
C ASN A 417 -4.91 19.12 74.88
N LYS A 418 -6.09 18.72 74.39
CA LYS A 418 -6.26 17.80 73.26
C LYS A 418 -6.70 18.59 72.03
N VAL A 419 -6.26 18.12 70.86
CA VAL A 419 -6.73 18.60 69.57
C VAL A 419 -7.34 17.45 68.75
N ILE A 420 -8.32 17.78 67.91
CA ILE A 420 -9.09 16.82 67.10
C ILE A 420 -9.20 17.28 65.65
N LYS A 421 -9.25 16.31 64.73
CA LYS A 421 -9.55 16.53 63.31
C LYS A 421 -10.31 15.34 62.74
N VAL A 422 -11.13 15.55 61.71
CA VAL A 422 -11.70 14.44 60.91
C VAL A 422 -10.60 13.71 60.13
N ASN A 423 -10.63 12.38 60.17
CA ASN A 423 -9.72 11.55 59.40
C ASN A 423 -10.15 11.47 57.92
N HIS A 424 -9.66 12.39 57.09
CA HIS A 424 -9.99 12.45 55.65
C HIS A 424 -9.58 11.21 54.84
N GLN A 425 -8.87 10.23 55.42
CA GLN A 425 -8.60 8.97 54.73
C GLN A 425 -9.90 8.23 54.35
N PHE A 426 -10.97 8.35 55.14
CA PHE A 426 -12.26 7.68 54.92
C PHE A 426 -13.26 8.51 54.13
N PHE A 427 -12.92 9.76 53.84
CA PHE A 427 -13.84 10.72 53.26
C PHE A 427 -13.34 11.24 51.91
N THR A 428 -14.28 11.55 51.02
CA THR A 428 -14.03 12.38 49.82
C THR A 428 -14.89 13.62 49.93
N THR A 429 -14.32 14.79 49.69
CA THR A 429 -15.08 16.05 49.78
C THR A 429 -15.59 16.44 48.41
N SER A 430 -16.89 16.72 48.32
CA SER A 430 -17.52 17.43 47.21
C SER A 430 -17.92 18.82 47.70
N ILE A 431 -17.57 19.86 46.93
CA ILE A 431 -17.87 21.26 47.24
C ILE A 431 -19.17 21.65 46.58
#